data_AF-A0A9E4T0C7-F1
#
_entry.id   AF-A0A9E4T0C7-F1
#
_cell.length_a   1.000
_cell.length_b   1.000
_cell.length_c   1.000
_cell.angle_alpha   90.00
_cell.angle_beta   90.00
_cell.angle_gamma   90.00
#
_symmetry.space_group_name_H-M   'P 1'
#
loop_
_entity.id
_entity.type
_entity.pdbx_description
1 polymer ?
#
loop_
_entity_poly.entity_id
_entity_poly.type
_entity_poly.pdbx_seq_one_letter_code
_entity_poly.pdbx_strand_id
1 'polypeptide(L)'
;MEIGHIADEIKLLASTGTRVPGFRRKVMVDIDRMITLGDELRRSVPADIQEASEVIKMKESIINQSYLEAKRIRGVAEEEAGALTSAAQEEHASKVDDSEILKAAESKGQEIREEAASEAQQILQDAQRKAYRIINEAEGASTSRRDGADQYAREVLFNLEEQMAEVLGQVRRGIDALKLETEASKKQQQLHQFGNGVEKISA
;
A
#
# COMPACT_ATOMS: atom_id res chain seq x y z
N MET A 1 -70.26 6.27 53.89
CA MET A 1 -69.28 7.26 54.38
C MET A 1 -67.91 6.73 54.08
N GLU A 2 -66.99 7.58 53.61
CA GLU A 2 -65.58 7.20 53.50
C GLU A 2 -65.04 6.82 54.87
N ILE A 3 -64.14 5.83 54.93
CA ILE A 3 -63.49 5.39 56.18
C ILE A 3 -62.90 6.57 56.95
N GLY A 4 -62.39 7.59 56.24
CA GLY A 4 -61.88 8.83 56.84
C GLY A 4 -62.93 9.55 57.70
N HIS A 5 -64.16 9.67 57.20
CA HIS A 5 -65.26 10.31 57.95
C HIS A 5 -65.69 9.50 59.16
N ILE A 6 -65.70 8.16 59.07
CA ILE A 6 -66.01 7.29 60.22
C ILE A 6 -64.93 7.43 61.30
N ALA A 7 -63.65 7.48 60.90
CA ALA A 7 -62.53 7.66 61.82
C ALA A 7 -62.57 9.03 62.51
N ASP A 8 -62.94 10.08 61.79
CA ASP A 8 -63.07 11.42 62.34
C ASP A 8 -64.29 11.55 63.27
N GLU A 9 -65.39 10.86 62.98
CA GLU A 9 -66.57 10.80 63.87
C GLU A 9 -66.25 10.03 65.16
N ILE A 10 -65.49 8.92 65.08
CA ILE A 10 -65.00 8.20 66.27
C ILE A 10 -64.09 9.11 67.13
N LYS A 11 -63.20 9.90 66.52
CA LYS A 11 -62.37 10.88 67.24
C LYS A 11 -63.21 11.99 67.86
N LEU A 12 -64.26 12.44 67.15
CA LEU A 12 -65.16 13.48 67.65
C LEU A 12 -65.92 12.99 68.88
N LEU A 13 -66.49 11.79 68.83
CA LEU A 13 -67.16 11.15 69.97
C LEU A 13 -66.22 10.98 71.17
N ALA A 14 -64.97 10.58 70.93
CA ALA A 14 -63.96 10.43 71.97
C ALA A 14 -63.52 11.76 72.61
N SER A 15 -63.65 12.89 71.91
CA SER A 15 -63.19 14.21 72.38
C SER A 15 -64.31 15.09 72.96
N THR A 16 -65.54 14.94 72.47
CA THR A 16 -66.69 15.77 72.83
C THR A 16 -67.68 15.11 73.78
N GLY A 17 -67.58 13.79 74.00
CA GLY A 17 -68.51 13.07 74.88
C GLY A 17 -68.42 13.50 76.36
N THR A 18 -69.51 13.26 77.10
CA THR A 18 -69.62 13.62 78.51
C THR A 18 -68.58 12.86 79.35
N ARG A 19 -67.68 13.57 80.03
CA ARG A 19 -66.67 12.93 80.91
C ARG A 19 -67.34 12.35 82.16
N VAL A 20 -66.94 11.15 82.56
CA VAL A 20 -67.53 10.49 83.72
C VAL A 20 -66.90 11.03 85.02
N PRO A 21 -67.70 11.58 85.97
CA PRO A 21 -67.18 12.08 87.24
C PRO A 21 -66.46 10.98 88.05
N GLY A 22 -65.31 11.31 88.66
CA GLY A 22 -64.51 10.37 89.45
C GLY A 22 -63.57 9.46 88.65
N PHE A 23 -63.74 9.36 87.32
CA PHE A 23 -62.88 8.54 86.45
C PHE A 23 -62.09 9.42 85.48
N ARG A 24 -60.82 9.69 85.80
CA ARG A 24 -59.93 10.45 84.92
C ARG A 24 -59.73 9.72 83.58
N ARG A 25 -59.86 10.45 82.47
CA ARG A 25 -59.73 9.98 81.08
C ARG A 25 -60.84 9.05 80.55
N LYS A 26 -61.98 8.91 81.24
CA LYS A 26 -63.13 8.17 80.70
C LYS A 26 -64.19 9.14 80.15
N VAL A 27 -64.66 8.84 78.95
CA VAL A 27 -65.75 9.54 78.27
C VAL A 27 -66.93 8.58 78.18
N MET A 28 -68.12 9.07 78.49
CA MET A 28 -69.37 8.34 78.30
C MET A 28 -69.73 8.37 76.82
N VAL A 29 -69.93 7.20 76.25
CA VAL A 29 -70.22 7.03 74.83
C VAL A 29 -71.56 6.34 74.69
N ASP A 30 -72.37 6.85 73.77
CA ASP A 30 -73.62 6.24 73.37
C ASP A 30 -73.34 4.92 72.62
N ILE A 31 -73.81 3.82 73.18
CA ILE A 31 -73.57 2.48 72.65
C ILE A 31 -74.23 2.29 71.29
N ASP A 32 -75.40 2.91 71.05
CA ASP A 32 -76.13 2.77 69.78
C ASP A 32 -75.39 3.49 68.65
N ARG A 33 -74.79 4.65 68.94
CA ARG A 33 -73.92 5.37 67.99
C ARG A 33 -72.64 4.59 67.69
N MET A 34 -72.02 3.98 68.70
CA MET A 34 -70.81 3.17 68.50
C MET A 34 -71.07 1.90 67.69
N ILE A 35 -72.22 1.24 67.91
CA ILE A 35 -72.64 0.10 67.11
C ILE A 35 -72.86 0.54 65.66
N THR A 36 -73.53 1.67 65.43
CA THR A 36 -73.77 2.22 64.09
C THR A 36 -72.46 2.49 63.35
N LEU A 37 -71.49 3.16 63.98
CA LEU A 37 -70.18 3.43 63.39
C LEU A 37 -69.37 2.14 63.16
N GLY A 38 -69.47 1.16 64.07
CA GLY A 38 -68.87 -0.16 63.91
C GLY A 38 -69.45 -0.94 62.73
N ASP A 39 -70.76 -0.91 62.54
CA ASP A 39 -71.46 -1.55 61.42
C ASP A 39 -71.20 -0.83 60.09
N GLU A 40 -71.03 0.49 60.11
CA GLU A 40 -70.58 1.24 58.93
C GLU A 40 -69.14 0.91 58.58
N LEU A 41 -68.21 0.88 59.54
CA LEU A 41 -66.82 0.50 59.31
C LEU A 41 -66.71 -0.94 58.79
N ARG A 42 -67.48 -1.86 59.36
CA ARG A 42 -67.54 -3.27 58.94
C ARG A 42 -68.06 -3.45 57.52
N ARG A 43 -68.87 -2.49 57.02
CA ARG A 43 -69.37 -2.49 55.63
C ARG A 43 -68.45 -1.75 54.67
N SER A 44 -67.89 -0.60 55.06
CA SER A 44 -67.07 0.24 54.17
C SER A 44 -65.65 -0.28 53.98
N VAL A 45 -64.99 -0.79 55.03
CA VAL A 45 -63.59 -1.25 54.92
C VAL A 45 -63.42 -2.38 53.90
N PRO A 46 -64.23 -3.45 53.89
CA PRO A 46 -64.12 -4.49 52.87
C PRO A 46 -64.44 -3.98 51.46
N ALA A 47 -65.40 -3.07 51.32
CA ALA A 47 -65.79 -2.50 50.04
C ALA A 47 -64.64 -1.66 49.43
N ASP A 48 -64.03 -0.77 50.21
CA ASP A 48 -62.91 0.07 49.77
C ASP A 48 -61.66 -0.78 49.44
N ILE A 49 -61.39 -1.86 50.20
CA ILE A 49 -60.30 -2.81 49.90
C ILE A 49 -60.57 -3.55 48.59
N GLN A 50 -61.82 -3.96 48.35
CA GLN A 50 -62.19 -4.64 47.11
C GLN A 50 -62.06 -3.69 45.91
N GLU A 51 -62.53 -2.46 46.03
CA GLU A 51 -62.37 -1.43 44.99
C GLU A 51 -60.88 -1.16 44.70
N ALA A 52 -60.06 -0.97 45.74
CA ALA A 52 -58.63 -0.78 45.58
C ALA A 52 -57.95 -1.98 44.90
N SER A 53 -58.37 -3.22 45.23
CA SER A 53 -57.85 -4.43 44.58
C SER A 53 -58.22 -4.48 43.10
N GLU A 54 -59.45 -4.12 42.73
CA GLU A 54 -59.86 -4.07 41.33
C GLU A 54 -59.10 -2.98 40.56
N VAL A 55 -58.86 -1.81 41.16
CA VAL A 55 -58.02 -0.76 40.57
C VAL A 55 -56.58 -1.24 40.35
N ILE A 56 -56.00 -1.97 41.31
CA ILE A 56 -54.65 -2.55 41.17
C ILE A 56 -54.63 -3.57 40.01
N LYS A 57 -55.59 -4.49 39.94
CA LYS A 57 -55.68 -5.47 38.85
C LYS A 57 -55.82 -4.80 37.48
N MET A 58 -56.68 -3.78 37.37
CA MET A 58 -56.83 -3.01 36.14
C MET A 58 -55.52 -2.34 35.75
N LYS A 59 -54.82 -1.69 36.70
CA LYS A 59 -53.52 -1.07 36.47
C LYS A 59 -52.48 -2.09 36.00
N GLU A 60 -52.39 -3.25 36.63
CA GLU A 60 -51.47 -4.32 36.22
C GLU A 60 -51.79 -4.81 34.80
N SER A 61 -53.07 -4.98 34.45
CA SER A 61 -53.49 -5.33 33.10
C SER A 61 -53.07 -4.27 32.08
N ILE A 62 -53.29 -2.98 32.36
CA ILE A 62 -52.91 -1.88 31.47
C ILE A 62 -51.39 -1.85 31.26
N ILE A 63 -50.60 -2.03 32.31
CA ILE A 63 -49.14 -2.06 32.23
C ILE A 63 -48.68 -3.23 31.35
N ASN A 64 -49.23 -4.43 31.57
CA ASN A 64 -48.88 -5.61 30.79
C ASN A 64 -49.25 -5.44 29.31
N GLN A 65 -50.44 -4.91 29.02
CA GLN A 65 -50.89 -4.61 27.65
C GLN A 65 -49.97 -3.58 26.99
N SER A 66 -49.64 -2.50 27.69
CA SER A 66 -48.74 -1.45 27.20
C SER A 66 -47.33 -1.98 26.93
N TYR A 67 -46.83 -2.87 27.81
CA TYR A 67 -45.52 -3.50 27.64
C TYR A 67 -45.48 -4.42 26.42
N LEU A 68 -46.51 -5.26 26.24
CA LEU A 68 -46.63 -6.13 25.08
C LEU A 68 -46.71 -5.32 23.78
N GLU A 69 -47.50 -4.25 23.76
CA GLU A 69 -47.65 -3.39 22.60
C GLU A 69 -46.37 -2.62 22.28
N ALA A 70 -45.69 -2.07 23.29
CA ALA A 70 -44.40 -1.42 23.10
C ALA A 70 -43.35 -2.39 22.54
N LYS A 71 -43.33 -3.64 23.03
CA LYS A 71 -42.45 -4.69 22.51
C LYS A 71 -42.78 -5.03 21.05
N ARG A 72 -44.06 -5.11 20.70
CA ARG A 72 -44.53 -5.34 19.33
C ARG A 72 -44.09 -4.22 18.40
N ILE A 73 -44.35 -2.96 18.78
CA ILE A 73 -43.96 -1.78 18.00
C ILE A 73 -42.45 -1.75 17.79
N ARG A 74 -41.66 -2.00 18.84
CA ARG A 74 -40.20 -2.04 18.72
C ARG A 74 -39.74 -3.14 17.77
N GLY A 75 -40.31 -4.34 17.87
CA GLY A 75 -39.95 -5.44 16.97
C GLY A 75 -40.24 -5.11 15.51
N VAL A 76 -41.41 -4.54 15.22
CA VAL A 76 -41.77 -4.10 13.85
C VAL A 76 -40.82 -3.00 13.37
N ALA A 77 -40.52 -2.01 14.20
CA ALA A 77 -39.60 -0.92 13.83
C ALA A 77 -38.17 -1.43 13.59
N GLU A 78 -37.68 -2.38 14.38
CA GLU A 78 -36.37 -3.02 14.20
C GLU A 78 -36.33 -3.83 12.89
N GLU A 79 -37.39 -4.57 12.59
CA GLU A 79 -37.52 -5.33 11.33
C GLU A 79 -37.58 -4.41 10.11
N GLU A 80 -38.43 -3.37 10.15
CA GLU A 80 -38.54 -2.36 9.08
C GLU A 80 -37.23 -1.60 8.86
N ALA A 81 -36.54 -1.21 9.94
CA ALA A 81 -35.24 -0.54 9.85
C ALA A 81 -34.16 -1.46 9.25
N GLY A 82 -34.18 -2.75 9.61
CA GLY A 82 -33.31 -3.76 9.02
C GLY A 82 -33.60 -3.94 7.53
N ALA A 83 -34.86 -4.12 7.16
CA ALA A 83 -35.27 -4.26 5.77
C ALA A 83 -34.90 -3.02 4.92
N LEU A 84 -35.12 -1.82 5.46
CA LEU A 84 -34.78 -0.57 4.78
C LEU A 84 -33.27 -0.42 4.57
N THR A 85 -32.46 -0.75 5.58
CA THR A 85 -31.00 -0.68 5.44
C THR A 85 -30.47 -1.72 4.45
N SER A 86 -30.99 -2.95 4.47
CA SER A 86 -30.64 -3.96 3.46
C SER A 86 -31.02 -3.53 2.05
N ALA A 87 -32.24 -3.03 1.84
CA ALA A 87 -32.67 -2.54 0.53
C ALA A 87 -31.82 -1.35 0.04
N ALA A 88 -31.50 -0.40 0.92
CA ALA A 88 -30.65 0.74 0.58
C ALA A 88 -29.21 0.32 0.22
N GLN A 89 -28.67 -0.70 0.90
CA GLN A 89 -27.34 -1.24 0.58
C GLN A 89 -27.31 -1.93 -0.79
N GLU A 90 -28.34 -2.72 -1.10
CA GLU A 90 -28.46 -3.40 -2.40
C GLU A 90 -28.60 -2.39 -3.55
N GLU A 91 -29.46 -1.38 -3.37
CA GLU A 91 -29.63 -0.29 -4.34
C GLU A 91 -28.33 0.52 -4.52
N HIS A 92 -27.62 0.81 -3.42
CA HIS A 92 -26.34 1.51 -3.49
C HIS A 92 -25.27 0.69 -4.22
N ALA A 93 -25.17 -0.61 -3.92
CA ALA A 93 -24.23 -1.50 -4.59
C ALA A 93 -24.50 -1.56 -6.11
N SER A 94 -25.76 -1.69 -6.52
CA SER A 94 -26.14 -1.65 -7.94
C SER A 94 -25.79 -0.30 -8.60
N LYS A 95 -26.06 0.82 -7.92
CA LYS A 95 -25.75 2.17 -8.46
C LYS A 95 -24.26 2.46 -8.54
N VAL A 96 -23.45 1.89 -7.65
CA VAL A 96 -21.99 2.04 -7.68
C VAL A 96 -21.38 1.21 -8.81
N ASP A 97 -21.85 -0.02 -9.01
CA ASP A 97 -21.43 -0.87 -10.12
C ASP A 97 -21.79 -0.26 -11.48
N ASP A 98 -22.95 0.41 -11.55
CA ASP A 98 -23.39 1.14 -12.72
C ASP A 98 -22.88 2.57 -12.84
N SER A 99 -22.02 3.02 -11.91
CA SER A 99 -21.49 4.37 -11.98
C SER A 99 -20.73 4.56 -13.29
N GLU A 100 -21.27 5.40 -14.17
CA GLU A 100 -20.64 5.78 -15.44
C GLU A 100 -19.22 6.31 -15.22
N ILE A 101 -18.93 6.85 -14.04
CA ILE A 101 -17.61 7.31 -13.63
C ILE A 101 -16.63 6.13 -13.54
N LEU A 102 -17.03 5.00 -12.96
CA LEU A 102 -16.16 3.84 -12.83
C LEU A 102 -15.86 3.23 -14.21
N LYS A 103 -16.90 3.05 -15.04
CA LYS A 103 -16.76 2.57 -16.43
C LYS A 103 -15.91 3.51 -17.27
N ALA A 104 -16.12 4.83 -17.16
CA ALA A 104 -15.33 5.83 -17.88
C ALA A 104 -13.87 5.86 -17.38
N ALA A 105 -13.63 5.75 -16.07
CA ALA A 105 -12.29 5.70 -15.50
C ALA A 105 -11.55 4.44 -15.93
N GLU A 106 -12.22 3.28 -15.95
CA GLU A 106 -11.65 2.02 -16.42
C GLU A 106 -11.30 2.10 -17.92
N SER A 107 -12.23 2.58 -18.75
CA SER A 107 -11.99 2.78 -20.19
C SER A 107 -10.82 3.73 -20.44
N LYS A 108 -10.74 4.85 -19.71
CA LYS A 108 -9.64 5.80 -19.85
C LYS A 108 -8.32 5.20 -19.37
N GLY A 109 -8.35 4.45 -18.27
CA GLY A 109 -7.18 3.74 -17.76
C GLY A 109 -6.70 2.63 -18.70
N GLN A 110 -7.59 2.00 -19.46
CA GLN A 110 -7.21 1.05 -20.49
C GLN A 110 -6.57 1.74 -21.69
N GLU A 111 -7.17 2.82 -22.19
CA GLU A 111 -6.62 3.62 -23.31
C GLU A 111 -5.19 4.10 -23.01
N ILE A 112 -4.95 4.66 -21.82
CA ILE A 112 -3.62 5.12 -21.39
C ILE A 112 -2.62 3.97 -21.36
N ARG A 113 -3.04 2.77 -20.91
CA ARG A 113 -2.16 1.59 -20.87
C ARG A 113 -1.80 1.11 -22.27
N GLU A 114 -2.76 1.11 -23.20
CA GLU A 114 -2.53 0.71 -24.59
C GLU A 114 -1.61 1.70 -25.31
N GLU A 115 -1.85 3.00 -25.12
CA GLU A 115 -0.99 4.06 -25.65
C GLU A 115 0.45 3.94 -25.13
N ALA A 116 0.61 3.82 -23.80
CA ALA A 116 1.92 3.66 -23.18
C ALA A 116 2.65 2.38 -23.63
N ALA A 117 1.92 1.27 -23.83
CA ALA A 117 2.49 0.03 -24.33
C ALA A 117 2.98 0.18 -25.79
N SER A 118 2.19 0.85 -26.63
CA SER A 118 2.56 1.14 -28.02
C SER A 118 3.80 2.04 -28.09
N GLU A 119 3.84 3.12 -27.31
CA GLU A 119 4.98 4.04 -27.25
C GLU A 119 6.24 3.32 -26.76
N ALA A 120 6.14 2.53 -25.68
CA ALA A 120 7.26 1.74 -25.18
C ALA A 120 7.81 0.77 -26.24
N GLN A 121 6.93 0.13 -27.03
CA GLN A 121 7.33 -0.75 -28.11
C GLN A 121 8.05 0.00 -29.24
N GLN A 122 7.58 1.20 -29.59
CA GLN A 122 8.25 2.05 -30.58
C GLN A 122 9.64 2.49 -30.11
N ILE A 123 9.77 2.92 -28.85
CA ILE A 123 11.06 3.30 -28.25
C ILE A 123 12.03 2.13 -28.29
N LEU A 124 11.58 0.93 -27.92
CA LEU A 124 12.43 -0.28 -27.98
C LEU A 124 12.88 -0.58 -29.41
N GLN A 125 11.98 -0.49 -30.38
CA GLN A 125 12.31 -0.76 -31.79
C GLN A 125 13.33 0.26 -32.32
N ASP A 126 13.15 1.54 -32.00
CA ASP A 126 14.07 2.60 -32.42
C ASP A 126 15.43 2.50 -31.73
N ALA A 127 15.45 2.15 -30.44
CA ALA A 127 16.68 1.88 -29.70
C ALA A 127 17.44 0.70 -30.32
N GLN A 128 16.75 -0.39 -30.67
CA GLN A 128 17.34 -1.53 -31.37
C GLN A 128 17.91 -1.13 -32.72
N ARG A 129 17.17 -0.39 -33.56
CA ARG A 129 17.65 0.10 -34.86
C ARG A 129 18.90 0.96 -34.72
N LYS A 130 18.93 1.87 -33.74
CA LYS A 130 20.10 2.71 -33.44
C LYS A 130 21.29 1.85 -33.01
N ALA A 131 21.08 0.88 -32.12
CA ALA A 131 22.14 -0.02 -31.67
C ALA A 131 22.75 -0.81 -32.84
N TYR A 132 21.91 -1.40 -33.71
CA TYR A 132 22.40 -2.09 -34.90
C TYR A 132 23.21 -1.19 -35.82
N ARG A 133 22.78 0.06 -36.03
CA ARG A 133 23.52 1.01 -36.85
C ARG A 133 24.90 1.32 -36.26
N ILE A 134 24.97 1.57 -34.95
CA ILE A 134 26.22 1.86 -34.25
C ILE A 134 27.18 0.67 -34.35
N ILE A 135 26.70 -0.56 -34.16
CA ILE A 135 27.54 -1.77 -34.26
C ILE A 135 28.09 -1.92 -35.68
N ASN A 136 27.24 -1.84 -36.70
CA ASN A 136 27.68 -1.99 -38.09
C ASN A 136 28.68 -0.89 -38.49
N GLU A 137 28.44 0.35 -38.06
CA GLU A 137 29.36 1.46 -38.32
C GLU A 137 30.70 1.26 -37.60
N ALA A 138 30.68 0.82 -36.34
CA ALA A 138 31.88 0.53 -35.56
C ALA A 138 32.69 -0.63 -36.17
N GLU A 139 32.03 -1.70 -36.62
CA GLU A 139 32.67 -2.84 -37.29
C GLU A 139 33.29 -2.44 -38.62
N GLY A 140 32.57 -1.66 -39.44
CA GLY A 140 33.08 -1.12 -40.70
C GLY A 140 34.31 -0.22 -40.47
N ALA A 141 34.22 0.72 -39.54
CA ALA A 141 35.33 1.60 -39.18
C ALA A 141 36.52 0.82 -38.64
N SER A 142 36.29 -0.20 -37.81
CA SER A 142 37.35 -1.07 -37.26
C SER A 142 38.09 -1.83 -38.35
N THR A 143 37.33 -2.38 -39.32
CA THR A 143 37.90 -3.11 -40.47
C THR A 143 38.75 -2.19 -41.33
N SER A 144 38.21 -1.04 -41.75
CA SER A 144 38.98 -0.07 -42.54
C SER A 144 40.25 0.42 -41.83
N ARG A 145 40.19 0.57 -40.50
CA ARG A 145 41.34 1.00 -39.70
C ARG A 145 42.41 -0.09 -39.60
N ARG A 146 42.00 -1.37 -39.51
CA ARG A 146 42.91 -2.52 -39.57
C ARG A 146 43.58 -2.64 -40.93
N ASP A 147 42.79 -2.59 -42.00
CA ASP A 147 43.32 -2.70 -43.37
C ASP A 147 44.32 -1.57 -43.68
N GLY A 148 43.99 -0.34 -43.30
CA GLY A 148 44.90 0.81 -43.44
C GLY A 148 46.17 0.68 -42.61
N ALA A 149 46.09 0.16 -41.39
CA ALA A 149 47.26 -0.07 -40.54
C ALA A 149 48.17 -1.18 -41.10
N ASP A 150 47.57 -2.26 -41.60
CA ASP A 150 48.31 -3.35 -42.24
C ASP A 150 49.01 -2.88 -43.51
N GLN A 151 48.34 -2.06 -44.31
CA GLN A 151 48.95 -1.48 -45.51
C GLN A 151 50.10 -0.54 -45.16
N TYR A 152 49.90 0.35 -44.19
CA TYR A 152 50.98 1.21 -43.69
C TYR A 152 52.17 0.40 -43.15
N ALA A 153 51.92 -0.66 -42.38
CA ALA A 153 52.97 -1.53 -41.87
C ALA A 153 53.77 -2.19 -43.00
N ARG A 154 53.10 -2.65 -44.07
CA ARG A 154 53.79 -3.20 -45.26
C ARG A 154 54.66 -2.16 -45.94
N GLU A 155 54.16 -0.94 -46.13
CA GLU A 155 54.94 0.14 -46.75
C GLU A 155 56.19 0.49 -45.91
N VAL A 156 56.04 0.60 -44.59
CA VAL A 156 57.16 0.86 -43.68
C VAL A 156 58.20 -0.28 -43.72
N LEU A 157 57.74 -1.53 -43.68
CA LEU A 157 58.64 -2.70 -43.74
C LEU A 157 59.36 -2.79 -45.09
N PHE A 158 58.69 -2.50 -46.20
CA PHE A 158 59.29 -2.51 -47.53
C PHE A 158 60.37 -1.42 -47.67
N ASN A 159 60.07 -0.20 -47.20
CA ASN A 159 61.04 0.90 -47.20
C ASN A 159 62.26 0.57 -46.31
N LEU A 160 62.03 -0.08 -45.16
CA LEU A 160 63.11 -0.52 -44.28
C LEU A 160 63.98 -1.60 -44.96
N GLU A 161 63.35 -2.56 -45.65
CA GLU A 161 64.06 -3.59 -46.41
C GLU A 161 64.95 -2.97 -47.50
N GLU A 162 64.44 -2.00 -48.26
CA GLU A 162 65.19 -1.29 -49.30
C GLU A 162 66.40 -0.56 -48.71
N GLN A 163 66.23 0.17 -47.60
CA GLN A 163 67.32 0.84 -46.90
C GLN A 163 68.37 -0.16 -46.39
N MET A 164 67.95 -1.28 -45.82
CA MET A 164 68.87 -2.33 -45.36
C MET A 164 69.65 -2.96 -46.52
N ALA A 165 69.00 -3.18 -47.67
CA ALA A 165 69.65 -3.68 -48.87
C ALA A 165 70.71 -2.72 -49.40
N GLU A 166 70.44 -1.41 -49.38
CA GLU A 166 71.41 -0.39 -49.76
C GLU A 166 72.63 -0.40 -48.82
N VAL A 167 72.40 -0.39 -47.51
CA VAL A 167 73.46 -0.44 -46.49
C VAL A 167 74.28 -1.73 -46.62
N LEU A 168 73.64 -2.89 -46.80
CA LEU A 168 74.32 -4.17 -47.06
C LEU A 168 75.17 -4.10 -48.34
N GLY A 169 74.67 -3.45 -49.39
CA GLY A 169 75.41 -3.21 -50.62
C GLY A 169 76.67 -2.36 -50.39
N GLN A 170 76.57 -1.31 -49.58
CA GLN A 170 77.71 -0.47 -49.20
C GLN A 170 78.74 -1.27 -48.37
N VAL A 171 78.29 -2.06 -47.39
CA VAL A 171 79.17 -2.94 -46.59
C VAL A 171 79.89 -3.95 -47.47
N ARG A 172 79.20 -4.62 -48.41
CA ARG A 172 79.81 -5.57 -49.34
C ARG A 172 80.88 -4.92 -50.20
N ARG A 173 80.58 -3.76 -50.80
CA ARG A 173 81.56 -2.99 -51.58
C ARG A 173 82.78 -2.60 -50.74
N GLY A 174 82.58 -2.22 -49.48
CA GLY A 174 83.67 -1.93 -48.55
C GLY A 174 84.54 -3.15 -48.24
N ILE A 175 83.94 -4.33 -48.00
CA ILE A 175 84.67 -5.58 -47.78
C ILE A 175 85.50 -5.96 -49.03
N ASP A 176 84.91 -5.86 -50.21
CA ASP A 176 85.60 -6.22 -51.46
C ASP A 176 86.76 -5.25 -51.76
N ALA A 177 86.59 -3.95 -51.49
CA ALA A 177 87.66 -2.96 -51.61
C ALA A 177 88.83 -3.26 -50.65
N LEU A 178 88.56 -3.58 -49.38
CA LEU A 178 89.59 -3.94 -48.40
C LEU A 178 90.34 -5.22 -48.80
N LYS A 179 89.63 -6.24 -49.32
CA LYS A 179 90.29 -7.47 -49.82
C LYS A 179 91.26 -7.16 -50.96
N LEU A 180 90.83 -6.35 -51.94
CA LEU A 180 91.68 -5.92 -53.06
C LEU A 180 92.90 -5.12 -52.57
N GLU A 181 92.72 -4.24 -51.60
CA GLU A 181 93.82 -3.48 -50.98
C GLU A 181 94.79 -4.38 -50.21
N THR A 182 94.28 -5.41 -49.52
CA THR A 182 95.10 -6.41 -48.83
C THR A 182 95.90 -7.26 -49.81
N GLU A 183 95.30 -7.65 -50.95
CA GLU A 183 95.97 -8.40 -52.01
C GLU A 183 97.03 -7.55 -52.74
N ALA A 184 96.72 -6.29 -53.01
CA ALA A 184 97.66 -5.33 -53.59
C ALA A 184 98.85 -5.09 -52.65
N SER A 185 98.59 -4.91 -51.35
CA SER A 185 99.64 -4.74 -50.32
C SER A 185 100.53 -5.98 -50.20
N LYS A 186 99.95 -7.19 -50.25
CA LYS A 186 100.73 -8.45 -50.28
C LYS A 186 101.60 -8.56 -51.53
N LYS A 187 101.09 -8.17 -52.71
CA LYS A 187 101.87 -8.14 -53.96
C LYS A 187 103.02 -7.13 -53.88
N GLN A 188 102.80 -5.94 -53.32
CA GLN A 188 103.85 -4.95 -53.10
C GLN A 188 104.91 -5.40 -52.10
N GLN A 189 104.52 -6.08 -51.01
CA GLN A 189 105.48 -6.67 -50.05
C GLN A 189 106.29 -7.79 -50.68
N GLN A 190 105.69 -8.65 -51.51
CA GLN A 190 106.43 -9.67 -52.26
C GLN A 190 107.41 -9.04 -53.26
N LEU A 191 106.99 -8.02 -54.02
CA LEU A 191 107.87 -7.30 -54.96
C LEU A 191 109.06 -6.63 -54.24
N HIS A 192 108.85 -6.04 -53.06
CA HIS A 192 109.94 -5.53 -52.23
C HIS A 192 110.87 -6.62 -51.67
N GLN A 193 110.33 -7.80 -51.35
CA GLN A 193 111.13 -8.94 -50.86
C GLN A 193 111.97 -9.59 -51.98
N PHE A 194 111.45 -9.62 -53.22
CA PHE A 194 112.21 -10.00 -54.40
C PHE A 194 113.27 -8.96 -54.79
N GLY A 195 112.98 -7.66 -54.63
CA GLY A 195 113.97 -6.58 -54.85
C GLY A 195 115.18 -6.67 -53.91
N ASN A 196 114.95 -6.94 -52.62
CA ASN A 196 116.04 -7.10 -51.64
C ASN A 196 116.77 -8.46 -51.73
N GLY A 197 116.21 -9.45 -52.43
CA GLY A 197 116.86 -10.75 -52.67
C GLY A 197 117.91 -10.72 -53.78
N VAL A 198 117.77 -9.80 -54.76
CA VAL A 198 118.71 -9.69 -55.88
C VAL A 198 120.00 -8.95 -55.47
N GLU A 199 119.94 -8.04 -54.48
CA GLU A 199 121.15 -7.37 -53.97
C GLU A 199 122.06 -8.28 -53.13
N LYS A 200 121.57 -9.39 -52.57
CA LYS A 200 122.39 -10.31 -51.75
C LYS A 200 123.09 -11.44 -52.52
N ILE A 201 122.92 -11.53 -53.83
CA ILE A 201 123.57 -12.56 -54.66
C ILE A 201 124.76 -11.97 -55.47
N SER A 202 125.00 -10.66 -55.39
CA SER A 202 126.06 -9.98 -56.16
C SER A 202 127.21 -9.38 -55.34
N ALA A 203 127.50 -9.90 -54.14
CA ALA A 203 128.70 -9.55 -53.37
C ALA A 203 129.37 -10.78 -52.77
#